data_AF-A0A0J1HGI4-F1
#
_entry.id   AF-A0A0J1HGI4-F1
#
_cell.length_a   1.000
_cell.length_b   1.000
_cell.length_c   1.000
_cell.angle_alpha   90.00
_cell.angle_beta   90.00
_cell.angle_gamma   90.00
#
_symmetry.space_group_name_H-M   'P 1'
#
loop_
_entity.id
_entity.type
_entity.pdbx_description
1 polymer ?
#
loop_
_entity_poly.entity_id
_entity_poly.type
_entity_poly.pdbx_seq_one_letter_code
_entity_poly.pdbx_strand_id
1 'polypeptide(L)'
;MMVKDWHSRQAGKITLVVAVIGCALVALIGLYLGVVSQADWGYAAAVVGIMAAVSVVGLLRQQREPECDTDTMSPRVTPADDINLNSDVLTGGAKPQAVLDLSYLMDRMDHDIGSVVLLLEIFLTDHAEDGNNILRAVRQQDYLTAGKLAEALREVSASLGAGELSDQAGKIAGRLNQPGFLSEYVVSEADCRQLQVALEDVVLVATDVVKHHVGSGDTPAVEPDTDNARAEPFIGEVNDVKAAEALVSSATVTTSALSPESTAPAASLDRLQATNRQAVKNQANALPAAEIDVRFLMQSLDNDVSAVQMLVELFIEEHAGDAAALTAMVRRGGQTEEAQRLVHTLKGVAGSLGARALKEVAAHIEAQYKHQQPVTLDDCNALSRVLNDTMDSARRYTVDVFEGA
;
A
#
# COMPACT_ATOMS: atom_id res chain seq x y z
N MET A 1 -49.80 -16.94 32.84
CA MET A 1 -49.31 -16.32 31.59
C MET A 1 -47.86 -16.71 31.27
N MET A 2 -46.97 -16.89 32.25
CA MET A 2 -45.55 -17.27 32.04
C MET A 2 -45.26 -18.67 31.43
N VAL A 3 -46.14 -19.67 31.59
CA VAL A 3 -45.88 -21.04 31.07
C VAL A 3 -46.04 -21.13 29.55
N LYS A 4 -46.85 -20.25 28.94
CA LYS A 4 -47.09 -20.25 27.49
C LYS A 4 -45.91 -19.67 26.69
N ASP A 5 -45.21 -18.69 27.24
CA ASP A 5 -44.00 -18.10 26.63
C ASP A 5 -42.80 -19.05 26.64
N TRP A 6 -42.70 -19.90 27.67
CA TRP A 6 -41.61 -20.87 27.76
C TRP A 6 -41.69 -21.93 26.66
N HIS A 7 -42.89 -22.43 26.36
CA HIS A 7 -43.09 -23.39 25.26
C HIS A 7 -42.88 -22.77 23.87
N SER A 8 -43.24 -21.51 23.68
CA SER A 8 -43.01 -20.80 22.40
C SER A 8 -41.52 -20.62 22.10
N ARG A 9 -40.72 -20.24 23.12
CA ARG A 9 -39.26 -20.09 22.98
C ARG A 9 -38.54 -21.41 22.77
N GLN A 10 -39.02 -22.51 23.35
CA GLN A 10 -38.46 -23.86 23.13
C GLN A 10 -38.80 -24.39 21.73
N ALA A 11 -40.02 -24.14 21.23
CA ALA A 11 -40.43 -24.57 19.88
C ALA A 11 -39.59 -23.90 18.77
N GLY A 12 -39.24 -22.61 18.93
CA GLY A 12 -38.38 -21.90 17.98
C GLY A 12 -36.96 -22.49 17.92
N LYS A 13 -36.38 -22.85 19.06
CA LYS A 13 -35.03 -23.45 19.13
C LYS A 13 -34.98 -24.83 18.50
N ILE A 14 -35.98 -25.67 18.75
CA ILE A 14 -36.05 -27.03 18.16
C ILE A 14 -36.21 -26.93 16.64
N THR A 15 -37.08 -26.05 16.15
CA THR A 15 -37.29 -25.85 14.70
C THR A 15 -36.00 -25.38 14.00
N LEU A 16 -35.26 -24.47 14.64
CA LEU A 16 -33.97 -23.98 14.14
C LEU A 16 -32.94 -25.12 14.06
N VAL A 17 -32.80 -25.91 15.13
CA VAL A 17 -31.85 -27.03 15.19
C VAL A 17 -32.16 -28.08 14.12
N VAL A 18 -33.44 -28.42 13.93
CA VAL A 18 -33.88 -29.37 12.89
C VAL A 18 -33.57 -28.83 11.49
N ALA A 19 -33.78 -27.54 11.24
CA ALA A 19 -33.46 -26.90 9.95
C ALA A 19 -31.95 -26.89 9.66
N VAL A 20 -31.12 -26.59 10.65
CA VAL A 20 -29.65 -26.60 10.52
C VAL A 20 -29.12 -28.00 10.24
N ILE A 21 -29.60 -29.02 10.98
CA ILE A 21 -29.22 -30.42 10.77
C ILE A 21 -29.66 -30.89 9.37
N GLY A 22 -30.88 -30.53 8.94
CA GLY A 22 -31.38 -30.85 7.61
C GLY A 22 -30.51 -30.26 6.49
N CYS A 23 -30.14 -28.98 6.59
CA CYS A 23 -29.27 -28.34 5.60
C CYS A 23 -27.87 -28.95 5.55
N ALA A 24 -27.29 -29.28 6.72
CA ALA A 24 -25.98 -29.93 6.80
C ALA A 24 -25.97 -31.31 6.14
N LEU A 25 -27.03 -32.11 6.33
CA LEU A 25 -27.16 -33.42 5.70
C LEU A 25 -27.28 -33.31 4.18
N VAL A 26 -28.06 -32.35 3.66
CA VAL A 26 -28.18 -32.12 2.20
C VAL A 26 -26.84 -31.70 1.60
N ALA A 27 -26.08 -30.83 2.27
CA ALA A 27 -24.75 -30.41 1.82
C ALA A 27 -23.75 -31.58 1.80
N LEU A 28 -23.76 -32.43 2.83
CA LEU A 28 -22.90 -33.63 2.89
C LEU A 28 -23.23 -34.65 1.80
N ILE A 29 -24.52 -34.88 1.52
CA ILE A 29 -24.95 -35.77 0.43
C ILE A 29 -24.51 -35.21 -0.93
N GLY A 30 -24.66 -33.89 -1.15
CA GLY A 30 -24.20 -33.23 -2.38
C GLY A 30 -22.70 -33.33 -2.60
N LEU A 31 -21.90 -33.12 -1.54
CA LEU A 31 -20.45 -33.26 -1.57
C LEU A 31 -20.03 -34.71 -1.87
N TYR A 32 -20.65 -35.68 -1.19
CA TYR A 32 -20.37 -37.10 -1.39
C TYR A 32 -20.68 -37.55 -2.83
N LEU A 33 -21.85 -37.16 -3.37
CA LEU A 33 -22.22 -37.47 -4.75
C LEU A 33 -21.29 -36.78 -5.76
N GLY A 34 -20.83 -35.56 -5.47
CA GLY A 34 -19.87 -34.83 -6.29
C GLY A 34 -18.49 -35.52 -6.35
N VAL A 35 -18.02 -36.10 -5.25
CA VAL A 35 -16.74 -36.83 -5.19
C VAL A 35 -16.82 -38.19 -5.87
N VAL A 36 -17.96 -38.88 -5.79
CA VAL A 36 -18.15 -40.24 -6.35
C VAL A 36 -18.45 -40.21 -7.85
N SER A 37 -19.03 -39.12 -8.36
CA SER A 37 -19.34 -38.96 -9.79
C SER A 37 -18.17 -38.37 -10.58
N GLN A 38 -17.52 -39.18 -11.42
CA GLN A 38 -16.53 -38.70 -12.41
C GLN A 38 -17.15 -37.95 -13.62
N ALA A 39 -18.46 -37.69 -13.62
CA ALA A 39 -19.11 -36.92 -14.68
C ALA A 39 -19.02 -35.41 -14.42
N ASP A 40 -18.99 -34.60 -15.49
CA ASP A 40 -18.88 -33.12 -15.48
C ASP A 40 -19.89 -32.39 -14.57
N TRP A 41 -20.97 -33.06 -14.17
CA TRP A 41 -22.01 -32.56 -13.26
C TRP A 41 -21.58 -32.53 -11.78
N GLY A 42 -20.49 -33.22 -11.40
CA GLY A 42 -20.02 -33.30 -10.01
C GLY A 42 -19.57 -31.94 -9.45
N TYR A 43 -18.91 -31.13 -10.28
CA TYR A 43 -18.50 -29.78 -9.88
C TYR A 43 -19.67 -28.83 -9.66
N ALA A 44 -20.71 -28.90 -10.51
CA ALA A 44 -21.90 -28.08 -10.34
C ALA A 44 -22.63 -28.42 -9.03
N ALA A 45 -22.74 -29.70 -8.68
CA ALA A 45 -23.32 -30.14 -7.42
C ALA A 45 -22.50 -29.69 -6.19
N ALA A 46 -21.17 -29.75 -6.29
CA ALA A 46 -20.28 -29.29 -5.22
C ALA A 46 -20.40 -27.76 -4.98
N VAL A 47 -20.45 -26.96 -6.05
CA VAL A 47 -20.61 -25.50 -5.96
C VAL A 47 -21.95 -25.13 -5.31
N VAL A 48 -23.05 -25.79 -5.68
CA VAL A 48 -24.37 -25.56 -5.05
C VAL A 48 -24.36 -25.94 -3.57
N GLY A 49 -23.68 -27.03 -3.20
CA GLY A 49 -23.50 -27.44 -1.80
C GLY A 49 -22.73 -26.42 -0.96
N ILE A 50 -21.63 -25.89 -1.50
CA ILE A 50 -20.81 -24.85 -0.83
C ILE A 50 -21.61 -23.56 -0.67
N MET A 51 -22.31 -23.11 -1.70
CA MET A 51 -23.14 -21.89 -1.64
C MET A 51 -24.25 -22.01 -0.59
N ALA A 52 -24.90 -23.17 -0.50
CA ALA A 52 -25.91 -23.42 0.55
C ALA A 52 -25.31 -23.36 1.96
N ALA A 53 -24.11 -23.91 2.16
CA ALA A 53 -23.41 -23.85 3.45
C ALA A 53 -23.04 -22.40 3.85
N VAL A 54 -22.54 -21.60 2.90
CA VAL A 54 -22.22 -20.18 3.14
C VAL A 54 -23.48 -19.38 3.51
N SER A 55 -24.62 -19.62 2.84
CA SER A 55 -25.89 -18.96 3.21
C SER A 55 -26.34 -19.30 4.64
N VAL A 56 -26.16 -20.54 5.09
CA VAL A 56 -26.50 -20.95 6.46
C VAL A 56 -25.58 -20.27 7.49
N VAL A 57 -24.27 -20.18 7.21
CA VAL A 57 -23.32 -19.48 8.10
C VAL A 57 -23.63 -17.98 8.18
N GLY A 58 -24.02 -17.36 7.07
CA GLY A 58 -24.46 -15.96 7.04
C GLY A 58 -25.67 -15.70 7.93
N LEU A 59 -26.70 -16.56 7.85
CA LEU A 59 -27.89 -16.46 8.70
C LEU A 59 -27.58 -16.66 10.19
N LEU A 60 -26.62 -17.53 10.52
CA LEU A 60 -26.19 -17.75 11.90
C LEU A 60 -25.39 -16.57 12.48
N ARG A 61 -24.61 -15.86 11.66
CA ARG A 61 -23.91 -14.64 12.10
C ARG A 61 -24.86 -13.48 12.32
N GLN A 62 -25.89 -13.33 11.49
CA GLN A 62 -26.88 -12.25 11.62
C GLN A 62 -27.71 -12.33 12.92
N GLN A 63 -27.79 -13.50 13.56
CA GLN A 63 -28.49 -13.64 14.85
C GLN A 63 -27.62 -13.35 16.08
N ARG A 64 -26.36 -12.96 15.90
CA ARG A 64 -25.38 -12.84 17.00
C ARG A 64 -24.98 -11.42 17.35
N GLU A 65 -25.68 -10.39 16.88
CA GLU A 65 -25.42 -9.02 17.35
C GLU A 65 -26.08 -8.80 18.73
N PRO A 66 -25.30 -8.50 19.78
CA PRO A 66 -25.83 -8.12 21.08
C PRO A 66 -26.36 -6.68 21.03
N GLU A 67 -27.57 -6.46 21.54
CA GLU A 67 -28.06 -5.12 21.90
C GLU A 67 -27.05 -4.46 22.85
N CYS A 68 -26.36 -3.42 22.39
CA CYS A 68 -25.48 -2.62 23.21
C CYS A 68 -26.29 -1.44 23.78
N ASP A 69 -26.65 -1.53 25.06
CA ASP A 69 -27.21 -0.42 25.82
C ASP A 69 -26.15 0.69 25.94
N THR A 70 -26.42 1.84 25.30
CA THR A 70 -25.59 3.04 25.39
C THR A 70 -26.09 3.95 26.51
N ASP A 71 -25.47 3.87 27.68
CA ASP A 71 -25.56 4.90 28.72
C ASP A 71 -24.46 5.96 28.52
N THR A 72 -24.90 7.21 28.34
CA THR A 72 -24.08 8.42 28.17
C THR A 72 -23.28 8.79 29.42
N MET A 73 -21.96 8.93 29.29
CA MET A 73 -21.10 9.68 30.21
C MET A 73 -20.28 10.73 29.44
N SER A 74 -20.52 12.01 29.72
CA SER A 74 -19.69 13.15 29.27
C SER A 74 -18.42 13.27 30.11
N PRO A 75 -17.25 13.57 29.51
CA PRO A 75 -16.12 14.10 30.26
C PRO A 75 -15.99 15.63 30.13
N ARG A 76 -15.41 16.19 31.19
CA ARG A 76 -15.22 17.61 31.51
C ARG A 76 -13.78 17.99 31.15
N VAL A 77 -13.60 19.02 30.32
CA VAL A 77 -12.28 19.51 29.86
C VAL A 77 -11.76 20.61 30.81
N THR A 78 -10.46 20.58 31.10
CA THR A 78 -9.67 21.69 31.68
C THR A 78 -8.55 22.07 30.70
N PRO A 79 -8.13 23.35 30.60
CA PRO A 79 -7.15 23.79 29.62
C PRO A 79 -5.72 23.83 30.19
N ALA A 80 -4.73 23.50 29.37
CA ALA A 80 -3.32 23.82 29.60
C ALA A 80 -2.62 24.16 28.26
N ASP A 81 -2.14 25.41 28.21
CA ASP A 81 -0.96 26.03 27.59
C ASP A 81 -0.43 25.65 26.19
N ASP A 82 -0.10 26.73 25.47
CA ASP A 82 0.17 26.85 24.04
C ASP A 82 1.59 26.41 23.60
N ILE A 83 1.67 25.69 22.47
CA ILE A 83 2.82 25.73 21.55
C ILE A 83 2.29 26.17 20.18
N ASN A 84 2.70 27.37 19.77
CA ASN A 84 2.18 28.06 18.59
C ASN A 84 3.15 27.89 17.40
N LEU A 85 2.75 27.13 16.38
CA LEU A 85 3.35 27.11 15.04
C LEU A 85 2.40 27.87 14.11
N ASN A 86 2.69 29.15 13.90
CA ASN A 86 1.91 30.04 13.05
C ASN A 86 1.92 29.58 11.58
N SER A 87 0.74 29.27 11.06
CA SER A 87 0.41 29.32 9.64
C SER A 87 -0.58 30.47 9.39
N ASP A 88 -0.07 31.69 9.24
CA ASP A 88 -0.85 32.81 8.73
C ASP A 88 -0.60 32.93 7.23
N VAL A 89 -1.66 32.83 6.41
CA VAL A 89 -1.90 33.61 5.17
C VAL A 89 -3.25 33.21 4.53
N LEU A 90 -4.16 34.20 4.52
CA LEU A 90 -5.28 34.49 3.59
C LEU A 90 -6.70 33.90 3.77
N THR A 91 -7.50 34.67 4.53
CA THR A 91 -8.84 35.24 4.21
C THR A 91 -10.03 34.34 3.83
N GLY A 92 -11.06 34.32 4.70
CA GLY A 92 -12.46 34.18 4.30
C GLY A 92 -13.38 33.31 5.18
N GLY A 93 -13.67 33.74 6.41
CA GLY A 93 -14.97 33.51 7.09
C GLY A 93 -15.47 32.08 7.41
N ALA A 94 -14.80 31.03 6.97
CA ALA A 94 -14.99 29.66 7.45
C ALA A 94 -13.69 29.24 8.13
N LYS A 95 -13.78 28.73 9.37
CA LYS A 95 -12.63 28.16 10.07
C LYS A 95 -12.04 27.09 9.13
N PRO A 96 -10.76 27.15 8.73
CA PRO A 96 -10.16 26.06 7.96
C PRO A 96 -10.28 24.81 8.82
N GLN A 97 -11.21 23.92 8.48
CA GLN A 97 -11.27 22.61 9.11
C GLN A 97 -9.94 21.96 8.78
N ALA A 98 -9.18 21.61 9.81
CA ALA A 98 -7.94 20.89 9.63
C ALA A 98 -8.26 19.61 8.86
N VAL A 99 -7.65 19.49 7.68
CA VAL A 99 -7.85 18.36 6.75
C VAL A 99 -7.43 17.04 7.40
N LEU A 100 -6.41 17.10 8.25
CA LEU A 100 -5.88 16.00 9.04
C LEU A 100 -5.51 16.54 10.42
N ASP A 101 -6.12 16.01 11.48
CA ASP A 101 -5.76 16.37 12.85
C ASP A 101 -4.54 15.55 13.31
N LEU A 102 -3.34 16.07 13.01
CA LEU A 102 -2.10 15.39 13.37
C LEU A 102 -1.92 15.31 14.89
N SER A 103 -2.45 16.27 15.66
CA SER A 103 -2.41 16.25 17.12
C SER A 103 -3.22 15.09 17.67
N TYR A 104 -4.43 14.86 17.14
CA TYR A 104 -5.23 13.68 17.46
C TYR A 104 -4.48 12.39 17.14
N LEU A 105 -3.85 12.32 15.97
CA LEU A 105 -3.13 11.14 15.53
C LEU A 105 -1.90 10.86 16.41
N MET A 106 -1.16 11.89 16.80
CA MET A 106 -0.03 11.79 17.72
C MET A 106 -0.48 11.37 19.12
N ASP A 107 -1.56 11.93 19.65
CA ASP A 107 -2.09 11.52 20.97
C ASP A 107 -2.50 10.05 20.98
N ARG A 108 -3.12 9.57 19.91
CA ARG A 108 -3.55 8.17 19.77
C ARG A 108 -2.40 7.18 19.63
N MET A 109 -1.24 7.64 19.18
CA MET A 109 -0.03 6.83 18.96
C MET A 109 1.03 7.09 20.03
N ASP A 110 0.63 7.55 21.23
CA ASP A 110 1.53 7.84 22.36
C ASP A 110 2.71 8.76 21.98
N HIS A 111 2.47 9.68 21.04
CA HIS A 111 3.45 10.61 20.47
C HIS A 111 4.61 9.93 19.72
N ASP A 112 4.48 8.66 19.34
CA ASP A 112 5.45 7.97 18.48
C ASP A 112 5.29 8.38 17.02
N ILE A 113 6.16 9.27 16.57
CA ILE A 113 6.16 9.78 15.19
C ILE A 113 6.45 8.67 14.19
N GLY A 114 7.26 7.66 14.54
CA GLY A 114 7.57 6.54 13.65
C GLY A 114 6.32 5.76 13.27
N SER A 115 5.49 5.43 14.26
CA SER A 115 4.23 4.73 14.03
C SER A 115 3.18 5.59 13.31
N VAL A 116 3.17 6.91 13.53
CA VAL A 116 2.34 7.85 12.76
C VAL A 116 2.74 7.86 11.28
N VAL A 117 4.04 7.95 10.99
CA VAL A 117 4.58 7.93 9.61
C VAL A 117 4.23 6.61 8.93
N LEU A 118 4.41 5.47 9.62
CA LEU A 118 4.05 4.16 9.09
C LEU A 118 2.56 4.07 8.73
N LEU A 119 1.68 4.55 9.61
CA LEU A 119 0.24 4.54 9.35
C LEU A 119 -0.13 5.42 8.15
N LEU A 120 0.52 6.58 8.01
CA LEU A 120 0.34 7.46 6.84
C LEU A 120 0.89 6.81 5.56
N GLU A 121 2.00 6.09 5.62
CA GLU A 121 2.53 5.34 4.47
C GLU A 121 1.57 4.23 4.01
N ILE A 122 1.00 3.48 4.96
CA ILE A 122 -0.01 2.46 4.65
C ILE A 122 -1.22 3.12 4.00
N PHE A 123 -1.72 4.23 4.57
CA PHE A 123 -2.83 4.97 3.99
C PHE A 123 -2.55 5.45 2.57
N LEU A 124 -1.37 6.04 2.33
CA LEU A 124 -0.96 6.52 1.01
C LEU A 124 -0.83 5.38 -0.01
N THR A 125 -0.44 4.19 0.44
CA THR A 125 -0.25 3.03 -0.44
C THR A 125 -1.58 2.39 -0.83
N ASP A 126 -2.48 2.26 0.14
CA ASP A 126 -3.68 1.44 -0.02
C ASP A 126 -4.93 2.25 -0.37
N HIS A 127 -5.02 3.50 0.08
CA HIS A 127 -6.26 4.30 0.03
C HIS A 127 -6.17 5.58 -0.81
N ALA A 128 -4.97 5.99 -1.27
CA ALA A 128 -4.82 7.22 -2.05
C ALA A 128 -5.62 7.22 -3.36
N GLU A 129 -5.90 6.05 -3.94
CA GLU A 129 -6.67 5.90 -5.19
C GLU A 129 -8.16 5.63 -4.96
N ASP A 130 -8.61 5.45 -3.71
CA ASP A 130 -9.97 4.99 -3.42
C ASP A 130 -11.06 5.96 -3.87
N GLY A 131 -10.82 7.27 -3.83
CA GLY A 131 -11.75 8.26 -4.37
C GLY A 131 -12.04 8.04 -5.87
N ASN A 132 -10.99 7.74 -6.65
CA ASN A 132 -11.12 7.43 -8.07
C ASN A 132 -11.79 6.07 -8.31
N ASN A 133 -11.45 5.07 -7.48
CA ASN A 133 -12.04 3.73 -7.55
C ASN A 133 -13.56 3.77 -7.25
N ILE A 134 -13.97 4.53 -6.23
CA ILE A 134 -15.38 4.78 -5.90
C ILE A 134 -16.09 5.46 -7.08
N LEU A 135 -15.53 6.54 -7.62
CA LEU A 135 -16.11 7.25 -8.77
C LEU A 135 -16.27 6.33 -9.99
N ARG A 136 -15.27 5.49 -10.27
CA ARG A 136 -15.29 4.52 -11.37
C ARG A 136 -16.38 3.46 -11.14
N ALA A 137 -16.46 2.90 -9.94
CA ALA A 137 -17.47 1.91 -9.58
C ALA A 137 -18.89 2.48 -9.70
N VAL A 138 -19.12 3.72 -9.24
CA VAL A 138 -20.41 4.43 -9.41
C VAL A 138 -20.75 4.62 -10.89
N ARG A 139 -19.79 5.05 -11.74
CA ARG A 139 -20.02 5.19 -13.19
C ARG A 139 -20.34 3.87 -13.88
N GLN A 140 -19.79 2.77 -13.38
CA GLN A 140 -20.04 1.41 -13.88
C GLN A 140 -21.32 0.78 -13.31
N GLN A 141 -22.06 1.52 -12.47
CA GLN A 141 -23.23 1.03 -11.74
C GLN A 141 -22.91 -0.15 -10.78
N ASP A 142 -21.64 -0.32 -10.39
CA ASP A 142 -21.22 -1.27 -9.36
C ASP A 142 -21.28 -0.60 -7.97
N TYR A 143 -22.51 -0.39 -7.51
CA TYR A 143 -22.78 0.28 -6.23
C TYR A 143 -22.33 -0.52 -5.01
N LEU A 144 -22.24 -1.85 -5.14
CA LEU A 144 -21.79 -2.72 -4.06
C LEU A 144 -20.29 -2.51 -3.80
N THR A 145 -19.48 -2.51 -4.85
CA THR A 145 -18.04 -2.24 -4.73
C THR A 145 -17.79 -0.81 -4.27
N ALA A 146 -18.51 0.18 -4.84
CA ALA A 146 -18.42 1.57 -4.41
C ALA A 146 -18.77 1.74 -2.92
N GLY A 147 -19.80 1.06 -2.43
CA GLY A 147 -20.23 1.11 -1.03
C GLY A 147 -19.19 0.52 -0.08
N LYS A 148 -18.56 -0.61 -0.46
CA LYS A 148 -17.48 -1.22 0.34
C LYS A 148 -16.24 -0.33 0.42
N LEU A 149 -15.84 0.26 -0.70
CA LEU A 149 -14.69 1.19 -0.73
C LEU A 149 -14.97 2.44 0.09
N ALA A 150 -16.17 3.02 -0.02
CA ALA A 150 -16.55 4.19 0.77
C ALA A 150 -16.61 3.88 2.28
N GLU A 151 -17.08 2.69 2.67
CA GLU A 151 -17.10 2.27 4.08
C GLU A 151 -15.68 2.07 4.63
N ALA A 152 -14.81 1.39 3.88
CA ALA A 152 -13.41 1.22 4.27
C ALA A 152 -12.69 2.57 4.41
N LEU A 153 -12.89 3.47 3.43
CA LEU A 153 -12.30 4.80 3.46
C LEU A 153 -12.81 5.62 4.65
N ARG A 154 -14.08 5.48 5.03
CA ARG A 154 -14.64 6.13 6.23
C ARG A 154 -13.92 5.69 7.51
N GLU A 155 -13.76 4.38 7.71
CA GLU A 155 -13.13 3.83 8.93
C GLU A 155 -11.67 4.26 9.06
N VAL A 156 -10.93 4.22 7.95
CA VAL A 156 -9.51 4.60 7.95
C VAL A 156 -9.34 6.10 8.15
N SER A 157 -10.12 6.93 7.44
CA SER A 157 -10.06 8.40 7.61
C SER A 157 -10.48 8.85 9.01
N ALA A 158 -11.46 8.18 9.63
CA ALA A 158 -11.81 8.43 11.03
C ALA A 158 -10.64 8.14 11.98
N SER A 159 -9.92 7.04 11.74
CA SER A 159 -8.76 6.64 12.55
C SER A 159 -7.58 7.62 12.40
N LEU A 160 -7.46 8.26 11.24
CA LEU A 160 -6.46 9.27 10.94
C LEU A 160 -6.79 10.67 11.49
N GLY A 161 -8.00 10.88 12.05
CA GLY A 161 -8.45 12.22 12.42
C GLY A 161 -8.83 13.09 11.21
N ALA A 162 -9.06 12.50 10.04
CA ALA A 162 -9.52 13.19 8.84
C ALA A 162 -11.06 13.27 8.82
N GLY A 163 -11.64 14.05 9.73
CA GLY A 163 -13.08 14.09 9.99
C GLY A 163 -13.93 14.44 8.76
N GLU A 164 -13.53 15.43 7.96
CA GLU A 164 -14.24 15.82 6.74
C GLU A 164 -14.28 14.65 5.74
N LEU A 165 -13.16 13.98 5.50
CA LEU A 165 -13.06 12.84 4.59
C LEU A 165 -13.95 11.68 5.08
N SER A 166 -13.90 11.37 6.38
CA SER A 166 -14.75 10.36 7.01
C SER A 166 -16.24 10.68 6.83
N ASP A 167 -16.65 11.92 7.09
CA ASP A 167 -18.04 12.33 6.96
C ASP A 167 -18.55 12.23 5.52
N GLN A 168 -17.73 12.64 4.54
CA GLN A 168 -18.08 12.52 3.12
C GLN A 168 -18.16 11.04 2.69
N ALA A 169 -17.21 10.21 3.11
CA ALA A 169 -17.19 8.79 2.81
C ALA A 169 -18.41 8.08 3.42
N GLY A 170 -18.77 8.41 4.66
CA GLY A 170 -19.95 7.90 5.35
C GLY A 170 -21.27 8.32 4.70
N LYS A 171 -21.39 9.56 4.21
CA LYS A 171 -22.58 10.00 3.43
C LYS A 171 -22.75 9.17 2.16
N ILE A 172 -21.66 8.88 1.45
CA ILE A 172 -21.69 8.07 0.22
C ILE A 172 -22.03 6.61 0.56
N ALA A 173 -21.32 5.99 1.50
CA ALA A 173 -21.56 4.61 1.91
C ALA A 173 -23.00 4.41 2.42
N GLY A 174 -23.50 5.32 3.26
CA GLY A 174 -24.86 5.28 3.79
C GLY A 174 -25.94 5.43 2.72
N ARG A 175 -25.67 6.12 1.61
CA ARG A 175 -26.57 6.17 0.45
C ARG A 175 -26.52 4.90 -0.39
N LEU A 176 -25.33 4.32 -0.57
CA LEU A 176 -25.12 3.11 -1.38
C LEU A 176 -25.65 1.84 -0.71
N ASN A 177 -25.60 1.76 0.63
CA ASN A 177 -25.94 0.56 1.39
C ASN A 177 -27.41 0.46 1.83
N GLN A 178 -28.28 1.42 1.50
CA GLN A 178 -29.69 1.36 1.91
C GLN A 178 -30.49 0.31 1.11
N PRO A 179 -31.03 -0.74 1.78
CA PRO A 179 -31.79 -1.78 1.10
C PRO A 179 -33.13 -1.25 0.59
N GLY A 180 -33.37 -1.35 -0.72
CA GLY A 180 -34.66 -1.01 -1.35
C GLY A 180 -34.74 0.36 -2.02
N PHE A 181 -33.60 1.01 -2.30
CA PHE A 181 -33.61 2.34 -2.90
C PHE A 181 -34.06 2.35 -4.37
N LEU A 182 -35.12 3.10 -4.61
CA LEU A 182 -35.60 3.48 -5.94
C LEU A 182 -34.65 4.53 -6.54
N SER A 183 -34.37 4.37 -7.83
CA SER A 183 -33.45 5.07 -8.75
C SER A 183 -33.30 6.61 -8.68
N GLU A 184 -33.93 7.33 -7.77
CA GLU A 184 -34.05 8.80 -7.82
C GLU A 184 -33.10 9.55 -6.88
N TYR A 185 -32.50 8.86 -5.89
CA TYR A 185 -31.48 9.42 -4.99
C TYR A 185 -30.12 8.71 -5.18
N VAL A 186 -29.69 8.62 -6.44
CA VAL A 186 -28.37 8.07 -6.79
C VAL A 186 -27.30 9.00 -6.23
N VAL A 187 -26.25 8.42 -5.62
CA VAL A 187 -25.03 9.16 -5.27
C VAL A 187 -24.60 9.97 -6.49
N SER A 188 -24.60 11.30 -6.35
CA SER A 188 -24.32 12.17 -7.48
C SER A 188 -22.82 12.11 -7.78
N GLU A 189 -22.46 12.27 -9.05
CA GLU A 189 -21.04 12.42 -9.42
C GLU A 189 -20.38 13.59 -8.67
N ALA A 190 -21.17 14.60 -8.30
CA ALA A 190 -20.72 15.73 -7.50
C ALA A 190 -20.31 15.32 -6.07
N ASP A 191 -21.05 14.41 -5.42
CA ASP A 191 -20.69 13.89 -4.10
C ASP A 191 -19.35 13.13 -4.16
N CYS A 192 -19.17 12.27 -5.17
CA CYS A 192 -17.91 11.54 -5.37
C CYS A 192 -16.72 12.47 -5.65
N ARG A 193 -16.95 13.57 -6.38
CA ARG A 193 -15.91 14.59 -6.60
C ARG A 193 -15.56 15.36 -5.33
N GLN A 194 -16.53 15.67 -4.48
CA GLN A 194 -16.25 16.31 -3.19
C GLN A 194 -15.42 15.39 -2.29
N LEU A 195 -15.75 14.09 -2.25
CA LEU A 195 -14.95 13.08 -1.56
C LEU A 195 -13.52 13.04 -2.11
N GLN A 196 -13.36 13.06 -3.43
CA GLN A 196 -12.05 13.04 -4.07
C GLN A 196 -11.19 14.26 -3.67
N VAL A 197 -11.77 15.46 -3.66
CA VAL A 197 -11.06 16.68 -3.25
C VAL A 197 -10.59 16.55 -1.79
N ALA A 198 -11.48 16.10 -0.89
CA ALA A 198 -11.12 15.89 0.51
C ALA A 198 -10.00 14.83 0.67
N LEU A 199 -10.02 13.78 -0.15
CA LEU A 199 -8.97 12.76 -0.15
C LEU A 199 -7.63 13.30 -0.66
N GLU A 200 -7.64 14.08 -1.75
CA GLU A 200 -6.44 14.71 -2.31
C GLU A 200 -5.78 15.65 -1.30
N ASP A 201 -6.56 16.41 -0.53
CA ASP A 201 -6.04 17.27 0.52
C ASP A 201 -5.37 16.45 1.64
N VAL A 202 -5.98 15.34 2.08
CA VAL A 202 -5.38 14.45 3.09
C VAL A 202 -4.10 13.80 2.58
N VAL A 203 -4.11 13.31 1.34
CA VAL A 203 -2.95 12.70 0.68
C VAL A 203 -1.79 13.70 0.58
N LEU A 204 -2.08 14.97 0.27
CA LEU A 204 -1.07 16.01 0.19
C LEU A 204 -0.37 16.23 1.54
N VAL A 205 -1.15 16.39 2.62
CA VAL A 205 -0.61 16.58 3.98
C VAL A 205 0.16 15.34 4.44
N ALA A 206 -0.41 14.15 4.26
CA ALA A 206 0.24 12.89 4.63
C ALA A 206 1.57 12.69 3.90
N THR A 207 1.61 12.98 2.60
CA THR A 207 2.83 12.89 1.79
C THR A 207 3.91 13.84 2.28
N ASP A 208 3.54 15.05 2.69
CA ASP A 208 4.47 16.04 3.22
C ASP A 208 5.11 15.57 4.54
N VAL A 209 4.29 15.08 5.47
CA VAL A 209 4.74 14.52 6.76
C VAL A 209 5.70 13.35 6.55
N VAL A 210 5.34 12.39 5.69
CA VAL A 210 6.17 11.22 5.39
C VAL A 210 7.52 11.64 4.77
N LYS A 211 7.50 12.56 3.79
CA LYS A 211 8.74 13.04 3.14
C LYS A 211 9.68 13.74 4.11
N HIS A 212 9.15 14.59 4.98
CA HIS A 212 9.95 15.33 5.95
C HIS A 212 10.58 14.41 7.00
N HIS A 213 9.94 13.29 7.35
CA HIS A 213 10.51 12.33 8.28
C HIS A 213 11.56 11.40 7.65
N VAL A 214 11.30 10.90 6.42
CA VAL A 214 12.24 10.03 5.70
C VAL A 214 13.51 10.77 5.27
N GLY A 215 13.41 12.08 5.01
CA GLY A 215 14.55 12.91 4.60
C GLY A 215 15.49 13.34 5.75
N SER A 216 15.02 13.30 7.00
CA SER A 216 15.79 13.77 8.16
C SER A 216 16.57 12.66 8.85
N GLY A 217 16.96 11.62 8.11
CA GLY A 217 17.86 10.56 8.57
C GLY A 217 19.27 11.08 8.89
N ASP A 218 19.37 11.93 9.91
CA ASP A 218 20.59 12.18 10.65
C ASP A 218 20.95 10.86 11.34
N THR A 219 21.75 10.05 10.64
CA THR A 219 22.62 9.08 11.31
C THR A 219 23.37 9.85 12.40
N PRO A 220 23.24 9.48 13.69
CA PRO A 220 24.06 10.09 14.72
C PRO A 220 25.51 9.89 14.34
N ALA A 221 26.22 11.00 14.12
CA ALA A 221 27.65 10.99 13.85
C ALA A 221 28.33 10.25 15.01
N VAL A 222 28.80 9.04 14.73
CA VAL A 222 29.75 8.33 15.60
C VAL A 222 31.01 9.18 15.58
N GLU A 223 31.27 9.90 16.69
CA GLU A 223 32.54 10.59 16.90
C GLU A 223 33.68 9.57 16.75
N PRO A 224 34.69 9.82 15.91
CA PRO A 224 35.81 8.91 15.80
C PRO A 224 36.68 9.05 17.05
N ASP A 225 36.72 7.98 17.84
CA ASP A 225 37.69 7.76 18.90
C ASP A 225 39.11 7.98 18.34
N THR A 226 39.76 9.02 18.84
CA THR A 226 41.11 9.43 18.45
C THR A 226 42.09 8.87 19.46
N ASP A 227 42.63 7.67 19.20
CA ASP A 227 43.85 7.20 19.85
C ASP A 227 44.50 6.04 19.06
N ASN A 228 45.32 6.34 18.04
CA ASN A 228 46.63 5.70 17.87
C ASN A 228 47.53 6.27 16.74
N ALA A 229 48.76 6.57 17.14
CA ALA A 229 50.05 6.39 16.44
C ALA A 229 50.36 7.08 15.09
N ARG A 230 51.08 8.22 15.21
CA ARG A 230 52.53 8.36 14.91
C ARG A 230 53.06 8.00 13.50
N ALA A 231 53.23 9.06 12.71
CA ALA A 231 54.40 9.47 11.90
C ALA A 231 54.94 8.60 10.74
N GLU A 232 54.95 9.20 9.54
CA GLU A 232 56.15 9.56 8.76
C GLU A 232 55.78 10.73 7.80
N PRO A 233 56.70 11.67 7.47
CA PRO A 233 56.40 12.88 6.70
C PRO A 233 56.91 12.79 5.25
N PHE A 234 56.19 13.35 4.27
CA PHE A 234 56.82 13.84 3.04
C PHE A 234 56.01 14.96 2.37
N ILE A 235 56.75 15.82 1.67
CA ILE A 235 56.53 17.24 1.35
C ILE A 235 55.73 17.46 0.06
N GLY A 236 55.02 18.61 0.01
CA GLY A 236 54.68 19.39 -1.20
C GLY A 236 53.40 18.94 -1.90
N GLU A 237 52.54 19.79 -2.46
CA GLU A 237 52.68 21.19 -2.83
C GLU A 237 51.29 21.78 -3.11
N VAL A 238 51.24 23.10 -2.99
CA VAL A 238 50.14 24.06 -3.04
C VAL A 238 49.34 24.06 -4.35
N ASN A 239 48.02 24.25 -4.27
CA ASN A 239 47.39 25.50 -4.73
C ASN A 239 45.86 25.52 -4.51
N ASP A 240 45.45 26.54 -3.76
CA ASP A 240 44.15 27.21 -3.82
C ASP A 240 43.72 27.50 -5.27
N VAL A 241 42.42 27.51 -5.60
CA VAL A 241 41.60 28.73 -5.57
C VAL A 241 40.10 28.37 -5.60
N LYS A 242 39.43 28.96 -4.61
CA LYS A 242 38.01 29.21 -4.38
C LYS A 242 37.20 29.79 -5.55
N ALA A 243 35.93 29.40 -5.56
CA ALA A 243 34.75 30.27 -5.54
C ALA A 243 34.07 30.75 -6.83
N ALA A 244 32.73 30.75 -6.65
CA ALA A 244 31.65 31.53 -7.26
C ALA A 244 31.19 31.08 -8.65
N GLU A 245 30.07 30.35 -8.75
CA GLU A 245 28.68 30.80 -8.56
C GLU A 245 28.24 31.96 -9.47
N ALA A 246 27.07 31.72 -10.07
CA ALA A 246 25.96 32.65 -10.28
C ALA A 246 25.72 33.20 -11.70
N LEU A 247 24.46 32.96 -12.11
CA LEU A 247 23.55 33.83 -12.87
C LEU A 247 23.49 33.70 -14.41
N VAL A 248 22.58 32.82 -14.85
CA VAL A 248 21.25 33.16 -15.40
C VAL A 248 21.15 34.35 -16.37
N SER A 249 20.71 33.99 -17.59
CA SER A 249 19.75 34.69 -18.47
C SER A 249 20.12 36.05 -19.08
N SER A 250 20.18 36.10 -20.41
CA SER A 250 19.08 36.67 -21.21
C SER A 250 19.43 36.70 -22.70
N ALA A 251 18.43 36.37 -23.51
CA ALA A 251 18.45 36.50 -24.96
C ALA A 251 18.04 37.93 -25.36
N THR A 252 18.60 38.46 -26.46
CA THR A 252 17.85 39.21 -27.49
C THR A 252 18.72 39.57 -28.71
N VAL A 253 18.35 38.97 -29.85
CA VAL A 253 18.15 39.55 -31.21
C VAL A 253 18.91 40.83 -31.58
N THR A 254 19.64 40.83 -32.71
CA THR A 254 19.32 41.61 -33.94
C THR A 254 20.19 41.17 -35.14
N THR A 255 19.56 41.28 -36.30
CA THR A 255 19.79 40.88 -37.70
C THR A 255 21.05 41.44 -38.39
N SER A 256 21.59 40.71 -39.39
CA SER A 256 21.41 41.02 -40.83
C SER A 256 22.54 40.50 -41.76
N ALA A 257 22.11 39.76 -42.79
CA ALA A 257 22.56 39.77 -44.20
C ALA A 257 23.79 38.95 -44.72
N LEU A 258 23.44 38.14 -45.74
CA LEU A 258 24.18 37.72 -46.97
C LEU A 258 24.89 36.35 -46.99
N SER A 259 24.26 35.43 -47.75
CA SER A 259 24.65 34.08 -48.21
C SER A 259 25.81 34.08 -49.25
N PRO A 260 26.20 32.94 -49.90
CA PRO A 260 25.86 31.52 -49.71
C PRO A 260 27.08 30.55 -49.79
N GLU A 261 26.79 29.24 -49.63
CA GLU A 261 27.40 28.10 -50.34
C GLU A 261 28.11 27.01 -49.48
N SER A 262 27.49 25.82 -49.54
CA SER A 262 28.09 24.48 -49.61
C SER A 262 28.19 23.57 -48.38
N THR A 263 27.40 22.49 -48.50
CA THR A 263 27.55 21.11 -47.97
C THR A 263 27.12 20.74 -46.55
N ALA A 264 26.38 19.63 -46.52
CA ALA A 264 25.43 19.19 -45.51
C ALA A 264 26.04 18.58 -44.21
N PRO A 265 25.24 18.52 -43.13
CA PRO A 265 25.57 17.90 -41.85
C PRO A 265 25.13 16.42 -41.82
N ALA A 266 26.03 15.49 -41.51
CA ALA A 266 25.67 14.07 -41.33
C ALA A 266 26.48 13.32 -40.26
N ALA A 267 27.34 13.99 -39.48
CA ALA A 267 28.27 13.32 -38.55
C ALA A 267 28.02 13.62 -37.06
N SER A 268 27.00 14.40 -36.71
CA SER A 268 26.73 14.83 -35.34
C SER A 268 25.71 13.97 -34.59
N LEU A 269 24.85 13.21 -35.28
CA LEU A 269 23.86 12.35 -34.62
C LEU A 269 24.45 11.01 -34.15
N ASP A 270 25.33 10.40 -34.93
CA ASP A 270 25.99 9.13 -34.55
C ASP A 270 26.94 9.29 -33.35
N ARG A 271 27.58 10.47 -33.21
CA ARG A 271 28.49 10.74 -32.10
C ARG A 271 27.75 11.02 -30.78
N LEU A 272 26.57 11.64 -30.83
CA LEU A 272 25.69 11.82 -29.68
C LEU A 272 24.97 10.52 -29.28
N GLN A 273 24.66 9.65 -30.25
CA GLN A 273 24.08 8.34 -29.99
C GLN A 273 25.10 7.33 -29.44
N ALA A 274 26.36 7.39 -29.87
CA ALA A 274 27.43 6.53 -29.34
C ALA A 274 27.79 6.85 -27.88
N THR A 275 27.91 8.13 -27.53
CA THR A 275 28.20 8.54 -26.14
C THR A 275 27.03 8.27 -25.20
N ASN A 276 25.79 8.39 -25.67
CA ASN A 276 24.60 8.03 -24.88
C ASN A 276 24.44 6.50 -24.72
N ARG A 277 24.79 5.71 -25.73
CA ARG A 277 24.76 4.23 -25.65
C ARG A 277 25.86 3.64 -24.76
N GLN A 278 26.97 4.35 -24.57
CA GLN A 278 28.04 3.99 -23.63
C GLN A 278 27.77 4.49 -22.19
N ALA A 279 27.05 5.60 -22.03
CA ALA A 279 26.57 6.03 -20.71
C ALA A 279 25.49 5.08 -20.13
N VAL A 280 24.58 4.57 -20.98
CA VAL A 280 23.54 3.60 -20.57
C VAL A 280 24.11 2.21 -20.26
N LYS A 281 25.23 1.79 -20.88
CA LYS A 281 25.87 0.50 -20.57
C LYS A 281 26.65 0.48 -19.25
N ASN A 282 27.02 1.64 -18.72
CA ASN A 282 27.84 1.74 -17.50
C ASN A 282 27.02 1.96 -16.21
N GLN A 283 25.70 2.14 -16.30
CA GLN A 283 24.79 2.23 -15.15
C GLN A 283 24.02 0.93 -14.85
N ALA A 284 24.27 -0.15 -15.60
CA ALA A 284 23.54 -1.41 -15.48
C ALA A 284 24.08 -2.39 -14.40
N ASN A 285 24.93 -1.95 -13.44
CA ASN A 285 25.56 -2.90 -12.51
C ASN A 285 25.83 -2.34 -11.10
N ALA A 286 24.93 -1.55 -10.55
CA ALA A 286 24.87 -1.32 -9.12
C ALA A 286 23.41 -1.24 -8.66
N LEU A 287 22.68 -2.34 -8.82
CA LEU A 287 21.52 -2.57 -7.96
C LEU A 287 22.02 -2.49 -6.51
N PRO A 288 21.31 -1.82 -5.58
CA PRO A 288 21.64 -1.89 -4.17
C PRO A 288 21.74 -3.36 -3.75
N ALA A 289 22.59 -3.66 -2.77
CA ALA A 289 22.76 -5.04 -2.30
C ALA A 289 21.38 -5.65 -2.01
N ALA A 290 21.09 -6.79 -2.62
CA ALA A 290 19.85 -7.53 -2.44
C ALA A 290 19.87 -8.28 -1.09
N GLU A 291 20.22 -7.56 -0.04
CA GLU A 291 20.29 -8.06 1.32
C GLU A 291 19.02 -7.70 2.08
N ILE A 292 18.64 -8.60 2.98
CA ILE A 292 17.55 -8.38 3.93
C ILE A 292 18.09 -7.56 5.09
N ASP A 293 17.34 -6.55 5.53
CA ASP A 293 17.70 -5.79 6.72
C ASP A 293 17.21 -6.51 7.96
N VAL A 294 18.06 -7.39 8.47
CA VAL A 294 17.79 -8.18 9.69
C VAL A 294 17.61 -7.28 10.92
N ARG A 295 18.30 -6.13 10.98
CA ARG A 295 18.17 -5.21 12.13
C ARG A 295 16.80 -4.57 12.13
N PHE A 296 16.35 -4.14 10.96
CA PHE A 296 14.99 -3.66 10.77
C PHE A 296 13.97 -4.72 11.21
N LEU A 297 14.11 -5.97 10.74
CA LEU A 297 13.23 -7.07 11.12
C LEU A 297 13.20 -7.35 12.62
N MET A 298 14.37 -7.37 13.27
CA MET A 298 14.48 -7.52 14.72
C MET A 298 13.75 -6.39 15.45
N GLN A 299 13.95 -5.14 15.04
CA GLN A 299 13.29 -4.00 15.66
C GLN A 299 11.77 -4.02 15.45
N SER A 300 11.31 -4.39 14.24
CA SER A 300 9.88 -4.46 13.90
C SER A 300 9.13 -5.58 14.62
N LEU A 301 9.83 -6.62 15.09
CA LEU A 301 9.25 -7.75 15.81
C LEU A 301 9.73 -7.80 17.28
N ASP A 302 10.00 -6.66 17.91
CA ASP A 302 10.36 -6.54 19.33
C ASP A 302 11.56 -7.41 19.77
N ASN A 303 12.51 -7.64 18.86
CA ASN A 303 13.66 -8.53 18.98
C ASN A 303 13.28 -10.01 19.18
N ASP A 304 12.09 -10.43 18.74
CA ASP A 304 11.68 -11.83 18.71
C ASP A 304 12.35 -12.57 17.53
N VAL A 305 13.43 -13.26 17.86
CA VAL A 305 14.21 -14.07 16.90
C VAL A 305 13.37 -15.16 16.25
N SER A 306 12.43 -15.76 17.00
CA SER A 306 11.58 -16.84 16.48
C SER A 306 10.57 -16.30 15.46
N ALA A 307 10.02 -15.11 15.71
CA ALA A 307 9.11 -14.44 14.78
C ALA A 307 9.83 -14.03 13.49
N VAL A 308 11.04 -13.46 13.59
CA VAL A 308 11.82 -13.08 12.40
C VAL A 308 12.20 -14.32 11.59
N GLN A 309 12.61 -15.40 12.25
CA GLN A 309 12.93 -16.65 11.57
C GLN A 309 11.72 -17.18 10.78
N MET A 310 10.54 -17.26 11.42
CA MET A 310 9.32 -17.73 10.77
C MET A 310 8.96 -16.87 9.55
N LEU A 311 9.07 -15.55 9.68
CA LEU A 311 8.77 -14.62 8.59
C LEU A 311 9.72 -14.84 7.39
N VAL A 312 11.01 -15.01 7.66
CA VAL A 312 12.03 -15.24 6.63
C VAL A 312 11.87 -16.61 5.96
N GLU A 313 11.54 -17.65 6.72
CA GLU A 313 11.25 -18.99 6.19
C GLU A 313 10.00 -18.96 5.29
N LEU A 314 8.91 -18.35 5.77
CA LEU A 314 7.67 -18.22 5.01
C LEU A 314 7.89 -17.46 3.70
N PHE A 315 8.69 -16.38 3.73
CA PHE A 315 9.05 -15.65 2.52
C PHE A 315 9.73 -16.53 1.48
N ILE A 316 10.71 -17.35 1.90
CA ILE A 316 11.41 -18.26 0.99
C ILE A 316 10.44 -19.30 0.41
N GLU A 317 9.57 -19.87 1.24
CA GLU A 317 8.64 -20.93 0.82
C GLU A 317 7.56 -20.42 -0.13
N GLU A 318 6.93 -19.28 0.19
CA GLU A 318 5.79 -18.76 -0.56
C GLU A 318 6.21 -18.11 -1.89
N HIS A 319 7.37 -17.46 -1.95
CA HIS A 319 7.71 -16.59 -3.09
C HIS A 319 8.76 -17.16 -4.05
N ALA A 320 9.33 -18.35 -3.81
CA ALA A 320 10.36 -18.94 -4.67
C ALA A 320 9.92 -19.13 -6.14
N GLY A 321 8.61 -19.26 -6.38
CA GLY A 321 8.04 -19.44 -7.72
C GLY A 321 7.64 -18.15 -8.45
N ASP A 322 7.63 -17.00 -7.76
CA ASP A 322 6.90 -15.82 -8.24
C ASP A 322 7.54 -15.18 -9.47
N ALA A 323 8.87 -15.13 -9.53
CA ALA A 323 9.57 -14.61 -10.70
C ALA A 323 9.32 -15.48 -11.95
N ALA A 324 9.22 -16.80 -11.79
CA ALA A 324 8.90 -17.71 -12.88
C ALA A 324 7.43 -17.57 -13.32
N ALA A 325 6.52 -17.41 -12.37
CA ALA A 325 5.11 -17.13 -12.63
C ALA A 325 4.93 -15.82 -13.40
N LEU A 326 5.57 -14.74 -12.98
CA LEU A 326 5.55 -13.45 -13.67
C LEU A 326 6.10 -13.58 -15.10
N THR A 327 7.23 -14.25 -15.27
CA THR A 327 7.84 -14.49 -16.59
C THR A 327 6.87 -15.23 -17.51
N ALA A 328 6.15 -16.23 -16.99
CA ALA A 328 5.14 -16.97 -17.76
C ALA A 328 3.95 -16.08 -18.17
N MET A 329 3.47 -15.20 -17.27
CA MET A 329 2.40 -14.25 -17.55
C MET A 329 2.80 -13.25 -18.64
N VAL A 330 4.01 -12.68 -18.55
CA VAL A 330 4.55 -11.76 -19.56
C VAL A 330 4.70 -12.44 -20.92
N ARG A 331 5.21 -13.68 -20.97
CA ARG A 331 5.32 -14.46 -22.23
C ARG A 331 3.98 -14.74 -22.90
N ARG A 332 2.90 -14.86 -22.12
CA ARG A 332 1.54 -15.06 -22.64
C ARG A 332 0.92 -13.77 -23.20
N GLY A 333 1.64 -12.64 -23.13
CA GLY A 333 1.25 -11.37 -23.74
C GLY A 333 0.28 -10.55 -22.91
N GLY A 334 0.16 -10.82 -21.60
CA GLY A 334 -0.84 -10.18 -20.76
C GLY A 334 -0.24 -9.30 -19.66
N GLN A 335 -0.53 -8.00 -19.71
CA GLN A 335 -0.71 -7.19 -18.50
C GLN A 335 -2.01 -7.67 -17.83
N THR A 336 -1.93 -8.70 -17.00
CA THR A 336 -3.08 -9.25 -16.27
C THR A 336 -3.18 -8.64 -14.89
N GLU A 337 -4.39 -8.55 -14.34
CA GLU A 337 -4.59 -8.20 -12.92
C GLU A 337 -3.83 -9.17 -11.99
N GLU A 338 -3.67 -10.42 -12.40
CA GLU A 338 -2.92 -11.42 -11.65
C GLU A 338 -1.43 -11.07 -11.57
N ALA A 339 -0.82 -10.62 -12.67
CA ALA A 339 0.57 -10.17 -12.68
C ALA A 339 0.75 -8.90 -11.83
N GLN A 340 -0.19 -7.95 -11.93
CA GLN A 340 -0.21 -6.75 -11.09
C GLN A 340 -0.27 -7.10 -9.61
N ARG A 341 -1.20 -7.99 -9.22
CA ARG A 341 -1.34 -8.46 -7.83
C ARG A 341 -0.06 -9.13 -7.33
N LEU A 342 0.52 -10.02 -8.12
CA LEU A 342 1.76 -10.71 -7.74
C LEU A 342 2.91 -9.73 -7.49
N VAL A 343 3.10 -8.74 -8.37
CA VAL A 343 4.15 -7.73 -8.19
C VAL A 343 3.85 -6.80 -7.01
N HIS A 344 2.59 -6.44 -6.80
CA HIS A 344 2.15 -5.66 -5.63
C HIS A 344 2.43 -6.39 -4.32
N THR A 345 2.09 -7.69 -4.24
CA THR A 345 2.41 -8.54 -3.08
C THR A 345 3.92 -8.62 -2.86
N LEU A 346 4.72 -8.88 -3.90
CA LEU A 346 6.18 -8.90 -3.78
C LEU A 346 6.75 -7.57 -3.29
N LYS A 347 6.20 -6.43 -3.73
CA LYS A 347 6.61 -5.10 -3.22
C LYS A 347 6.32 -4.96 -1.73
N GLY A 348 5.14 -5.37 -1.29
CA GLY A 348 4.73 -5.32 0.12
C GLY A 348 5.63 -6.17 1.01
N VAL A 349 5.84 -7.43 0.62
CA VAL A 349 6.69 -8.37 1.36
C VAL A 349 8.16 -7.94 1.34
N ALA A 350 8.66 -7.39 0.23
CA ALA A 350 10.00 -6.80 0.21
C ALA A 350 10.14 -5.60 1.16
N GLY A 351 9.07 -4.81 1.32
CA GLY A 351 9.00 -3.73 2.29
C GLY A 351 9.08 -4.22 3.74
N SER A 352 8.32 -5.26 4.08
CA SER A 352 8.32 -5.82 5.44
C SER A 352 9.63 -6.52 5.81
N LEU A 353 10.40 -6.99 4.83
CA LEU A 353 11.73 -7.59 5.04
C LEU A 353 12.87 -6.55 5.03
N GLY A 354 12.59 -5.28 4.76
CA GLY A 354 13.64 -4.29 4.51
C GLY A 354 14.49 -4.59 3.27
N ALA A 355 14.02 -5.46 2.37
CA ALA A 355 14.72 -5.88 1.15
C ALA A 355 14.59 -4.80 0.07
N ARG A 356 15.37 -3.72 0.22
CA ARG A 356 15.26 -2.50 -0.59
C ARG A 356 15.37 -2.75 -2.09
N ALA A 357 16.35 -3.55 -2.53
CA ALA A 357 16.55 -3.85 -3.94
C ALA A 357 15.34 -4.56 -4.55
N LEU A 358 14.75 -5.52 -3.82
CA LEU A 358 13.57 -6.25 -4.28
C LEU A 358 12.36 -5.33 -4.34
N LYS A 359 12.18 -4.47 -3.33
CA LYS A 359 11.10 -3.47 -3.28
C LYS A 359 11.19 -2.50 -4.47
N GLU A 360 12.38 -2.01 -4.80
CA GLU A 360 12.61 -1.09 -5.91
C GLU A 360 12.29 -1.73 -7.27
N VAL A 361 12.74 -2.96 -7.52
CA VAL A 361 12.44 -3.67 -8.78
C VAL A 361 10.96 -4.01 -8.89
N ALA A 362 10.33 -4.47 -7.80
CA ALA A 362 8.89 -4.74 -7.78
C ALA A 362 8.07 -3.46 -8.02
N ALA A 363 8.42 -2.35 -7.36
CA ALA A 363 7.76 -1.06 -7.56
C ALA A 363 7.92 -0.55 -8.99
N HIS A 364 9.09 -0.76 -9.62
CA HIS A 364 9.30 -0.40 -11.01
C HIS A 364 8.36 -1.16 -11.96
N ILE A 365 8.25 -2.48 -11.79
CA ILE A 365 7.37 -3.32 -12.61
C ILE A 365 5.89 -3.00 -12.33
N GLU A 366 5.51 -2.75 -11.08
CA GLU A 366 4.15 -2.35 -10.71
C GLU A 366 3.76 -1.04 -11.40
N ALA A 367 4.65 -0.04 -11.38
CA ALA A 367 4.44 1.23 -12.06
C ALA A 367 4.25 1.05 -13.57
N GLN A 368 5.06 0.20 -14.21
CA GLN A 368 4.86 -0.13 -15.62
C GLN A 368 3.46 -0.68 -15.88
N TYR A 369 2.99 -1.61 -15.03
CA TYR A 369 1.63 -2.12 -15.14
C TYR A 369 0.55 -1.07 -14.90
N LYS A 370 0.68 -0.21 -13.88
CA LYS A 370 -0.28 0.88 -13.60
C LYS A 370 -0.39 1.86 -14.76
N HIS A 371 0.73 2.15 -15.44
CA HIS A 371 0.79 3.05 -16.58
C HIS A 371 0.57 2.36 -17.94
N GLN A 372 0.15 1.09 -17.96
CA GLN A 372 -0.05 0.30 -19.18
C GLN A 372 1.20 0.21 -20.07
N GLN A 373 2.38 0.34 -19.49
CA GLN A 373 3.66 0.18 -20.18
C GLN A 373 4.05 -1.30 -20.30
N PRO A 374 4.68 -1.70 -21.41
CA PRO A 374 5.03 -3.10 -21.63
C PRO A 374 6.14 -3.54 -20.68
N VAL A 375 5.81 -4.45 -19.76
CA VAL A 375 6.79 -5.17 -18.93
C VAL A 375 7.57 -6.12 -19.81
N THR A 376 8.90 -5.99 -19.80
CA THR A 376 9.80 -6.76 -20.66
C THR A 376 10.29 -8.02 -19.96
N LEU A 377 10.87 -8.94 -20.75
CA LEU A 377 11.56 -10.10 -20.17
C LEU A 377 12.81 -9.69 -19.40
N ASP A 378 13.42 -8.55 -19.73
CA ASP A 378 14.58 -8.03 -19.00
C ASP A 378 14.18 -7.58 -17.59
N ASP A 379 13.01 -6.97 -17.44
CA ASP A 379 12.43 -6.64 -16.12
C ASP A 379 12.18 -7.91 -15.29
N CYS A 380 11.63 -8.96 -15.92
CA CYS A 380 11.42 -10.25 -15.27
C CYS A 380 12.74 -10.89 -14.83
N ASN A 381 13.79 -10.79 -15.65
CA ASN A 381 15.12 -11.31 -15.32
C ASN A 381 15.75 -10.51 -14.17
N ALA A 382 15.59 -9.19 -14.15
CA ALA A 382 16.04 -8.34 -13.06
C ALA A 382 15.34 -8.70 -11.75
N LEU A 383 14.02 -8.88 -11.77
CA LEU A 383 13.24 -9.33 -10.61
C LEU A 383 13.71 -10.71 -10.15
N SER A 384 13.86 -11.67 -11.07
CA SER A 384 14.31 -13.02 -10.73
C SER A 384 15.68 -13.03 -10.06
N ARG A 385 16.61 -12.22 -10.55
CA ARG A 385 17.95 -12.11 -9.97
C ARG A 385 17.87 -11.56 -8.55
N VAL A 386 17.21 -10.43 -8.37
CA VAL A 386 17.12 -9.77 -7.06
C VAL A 386 16.35 -10.62 -6.05
N LEU A 387 15.26 -11.28 -6.46
CA LEU A 387 14.49 -12.18 -5.62
C LEU A 387 15.34 -13.35 -5.14
N ASN A 388 16.09 -13.99 -6.03
CA ASN A 388 17.00 -15.08 -5.67
C ASN A 388 18.11 -14.60 -4.74
N ASP A 389 18.74 -13.46 -5.04
CA ASP A 389 19.79 -12.89 -4.19
C ASP A 389 19.25 -12.56 -2.77
N THR A 390 18.01 -12.06 -2.68
CA THR A 390 17.31 -11.81 -1.41
C THR A 390 16.99 -13.11 -0.67
N MET A 391 16.56 -14.17 -1.37
CA MET A 391 16.36 -15.49 -0.76
C MET A 391 17.67 -16.12 -0.28
N ASP A 392 18.77 -15.92 -0.99
CA ASP A 392 20.08 -16.38 -0.54
C ASP A 392 20.58 -15.59 0.67
N SER A 393 20.25 -14.30 0.76
CA SER A 393 20.44 -13.50 1.99
C SER A 393 19.59 -14.03 3.16
N ALA A 394 18.31 -14.35 2.90
CA ALA A 394 17.41 -14.94 3.89
C ALA A 394 17.93 -16.28 4.43
N ARG A 395 18.37 -17.17 3.54
CA ARG A 395 18.90 -18.50 3.91
C ARG A 395 20.18 -18.40 4.73
N ARG A 396 21.05 -17.43 4.45
CA ARG A 396 22.25 -17.19 5.26
C ARG A 396 21.88 -16.83 6.70
N TYR A 397 20.89 -15.96 6.88
CA TYR A 397 20.39 -15.61 8.20
C TYR A 397 19.85 -16.83 8.97
N THR A 398 19.03 -17.67 8.34
CA THR A 398 18.48 -18.85 9.04
C THR A 398 19.58 -19.81 9.46
N VAL A 399 20.59 -20.06 8.61
CA VAL A 399 21.74 -20.93 8.95
C VAL A 399 22.60 -20.35 10.08
N ASP A 400 22.91 -19.04 10.04
CA ASP A 400 23.76 -18.39 11.05
C ASP A 400 23.13 -18.42 12.46
N VAL A 401 21.80 -18.35 12.55
CA VAL A 401 21.05 -18.47 13.82
C VAL A 401 21.09 -19.91 14.37
N PHE A 402 21.11 -20.93 13.50
CA PHE A 402 21.17 -22.34 13.92
C PHE A 402 22.57 -22.80 14.35
N GLU A 403 23.65 -22.21 13.83
CA GLU A 403 25.02 -22.57 14.21
C GLU A 403 25.56 -21.77 15.42
N GLY A 404 24.87 -20.69 15.81
CA GLY A 404 25.22 -19.84 16.95
C GLY A 404 24.48 -20.14 18.27
N ALA A 405 23.60 -21.15 18.31
CA ALA A 405 22.74 -21.48 19.46
C ALA A 405 23.25 -22.68 20.30
#